data_AF-A0A4Q6FE60-F1
#
_entry.id   AF-A0A4Q6FE60-F1
#
_cell.length_a   1.000
_cell.length_b   1.000
_cell.length_c   1.000
_cell.angle_alpha   90.00
_cell.angle_beta   90.00
_cell.angle_gamma   90.00
#
_symmetry.space_group_name_H-M   'P 1'
#
loop_
_entity.id
_entity.type
_entity.pdbx_description
1 polymer ?
#
loop_
_entity_poly.entity_id
_entity_poly.type
_entity_poly.pdbx_seq_one_letter_code
_entity_poly.pdbx_strand_id
1 'polypeptide(L)'
;MEREILSQENLPFDLSKVQEKLKNIKTLADLTGPGGAMQELMKQAVERILKAEQEDHLGYEPYQKPNKAQKNSRNGYSKKTLKTSSGPMELNIPRVRDGSFEPKLIEKYQTFDPDLEKKIIGMYSRGMSTRDIQAQLEDFYGTDISPTLISKLTDKVLDGVKEWQARPLDDIYPVLFMDAIHYKIRQDGKVISKAAYTCMGINLEGKVDVLGLWLAETEGAHFWLSVMTELKARGVKDVLIACIDGLKGFPEAIASAFPKTEIQLCVVHQIRNSLRYVASKHQKEFMKDLKEVYRAPSLQLAEAELAQLEAKWNTRTPFAVAGWRNNWHHLCVYFGYPPEIRKMIYTTNSVEALHRQFRKVTKTKGSFPTDDSLKKMLYLAPLDLKGGFRSKQGWSQILRQLKIIFEDRIPQHIN
;
A
#
# COMPACT_ATOMS: atom_id res chain seq x y z
N MET A 1 -58.83 16.11 14.62
CA MET A 1 -58.02 15.75 13.44
C MET A 1 -57.18 14.56 13.86
N GLU A 2 -57.80 13.38 13.77
CA GLU A 2 -57.25 12.11 14.22
C GLU A 2 -56.03 11.73 13.37
N ARG A 3 -54.96 11.32 14.02
CA ARG A 3 -53.82 10.70 13.35
C ARG A 3 -54.25 9.29 12.96
N GLU A 4 -54.48 9.06 11.67
CA GLU A 4 -54.55 7.71 11.11
C GLU A 4 -53.24 6.99 11.46
N ILE A 5 -53.32 6.12 12.45
CA ILE A 5 -52.34 5.09 12.73
C ILE A 5 -52.47 4.12 11.57
N LEU A 6 -51.43 4.03 10.73
CA LEU A 6 -51.28 2.98 9.72
C LEU A 6 -51.67 1.63 10.36
N SER A 7 -52.76 1.04 9.88
CA SER A 7 -53.21 -0.28 10.32
C SER A 7 -52.09 -1.30 10.09
N GLN A 8 -51.92 -2.22 11.04
CA GLN A 8 -50.87 -3.25 10.98
C GLN A 8 -50.92 -4.12 9.71
N GLU A 9 -52.04 -4.11 8.98
CA GLU A 9 -52.27 -4.91 7.78
C GLU A 9 -51.50 -4.43 6.53
N ASN A 10 -50.92 -3.22 6.54
CA ASN A 10 -50.19 -2.66 5.39
C ASN A 10 -48.72 -2.29 5.66
N LEU A 11 -48.11 -2.86 6.70
CA LEU A 11 -46.68 -2.66 6.95
C LEU A 11 -45.83 -3.58 6.05
N PRO A 12 -44.83 -3.06 5.31
CA PRO A 12 -43.98 -3.84 4.40
C PRO A 12 -42.97 -4.75 5.14
N PHE A 13 -43.17 -5.02 6.43
CA PHE A 13 -42.31 -5.87 7.24
C PHE A 13 -43.18 -6.68 8.20
N ASP A 14 -42.80 -7.94 8.44
CA ASP A 14 -43.39 -8.72 9.53
C ASP A 14 -42.79 -8.23 10.86
N LEU A 15 -43.32 -7.09 11.30
CA LEU A 15 -42.88 -6.42 12.51
C LEU A 15 -43.20 -7.20 13.77
N SER A 16 -43.97 -8.30 13.71
CA SER A 16 -44.33 -9.07 14.91
C SER A 16 -43.09 -9.58 15.64
N LYS A 17 -42.16 -10.21 14.91
CA LYS A 17 -40.88 -10.73 15.46
C LYS A 17 -39.94 -9.62 15.92
N VAL A 18 -39.88 -8.51 15.18
CA VAL A 18 -39.05 -7.36 15.54
C VAL A 18 -39.63 -6.67 16.77
N GLN A 19 -40.95 -6.47 16.85
CA GLN A 19 -41.65 -5.90 18.00
C GLN A 19 -41.52 -6.79 19.24
N GLU A 20 -41.60 -8.11 19.08
CA GLU A 20 -41.36 -9.06 20.18
C GLU A 20 -39.93 -8.96 20.71
N LYS A 21 -38.93 -8.88 19.81
CA LYS A 21 -37.55 -8.64 20.23
C LYS A 21 -37.35 -7.27 20.87
N LEU A 22 -37.95 -6.20 20.32
CA LEU A 22 -37.91 -4.85 20.85
C LEU A 22 -38.52 -4.77 22.27
N LYS A 23 -39.60 -5.51 22.55
CA LYS A 23 -40.21 -5.61 23.89
C LYS A 23 -39.30 -6.26 24.92
N ASN A 24 -38.37 -7.10 24.48
CA ASN A 24 -37.45 -7.85 25.32
C ASN A 24 -36.03 -7.24 25.37
N ILE A 25 -35.81 -6.04 24.82
CA ILE A 25 -34.52 -5.35 24.91
C ILE A 25 -34.28 -4.88 26.33
N LYS A 26 -33.22 -5.40 26.96
CA LYS A 26 -32.75 -4.96 28.28
C LYS A 26 -31.37 -4.32 28.20
N THR A 27 -30.61 -4.62 27.16
CA THR A 27 -29.24 -4.17 26.95
C THR A 27 -29.04 -3.71 25.50
N LEU A 28 -27.97 -2.94 25.26
CA LEU A 28 -27.59 -2.55 23.89
C LEU A 28 -27.25 -3.79 23.02
N ALA A 29 -26.76 -4.87 23.62
CA ALA A 29 -26.48 -6.12 22.92
C ALA A 29 -27.75 -6.80 22.38
N ASP A 30 -28.90 -6.67 23.07
CA ASP A 30 -30.18 -7.21 22.59
C ASP A 30 -30.69 -6.46 21.34
N LEU A 31 -30.23 -5.21 21.15
CA LEU A 31 -30.53 -4.41 19.97
C LEU A 31 -29.57 -4.72 18.81
N THR A 32 -28.26 -4.68 19.06
CA THR A 32 -27.22 -4.65 18.01
C THR A 32 -26.34 -5.90 17.90
N GLY A 33 -26.42 -6.81 18.88
CA GLY A 33 -25.60 -8.02 18.92
C GLY A 33 -26.14 -9.16 18.03
N PRO A 34 -25.44 -10.31 18.00
CA PRO A 34 -25.87 -11.49 17.27
C PRO A 34 -27.27 -11.95 17.72
N GLY A 35 -28.20 -12.08 16.78
CA GLY A 35 -29.60 -12.40 17.04
C GLY A 35 -30.44 -11.24 17.59
N GLY A 36 -29.90 -10.02 17.65
CA GLY A 36 -30.61 -8.83 18.12
C GLY A 36 -31.70 -8.33 17.17
N ALA A 37 -32.49 -7.36 17.63
CA ALA A 37 -33.64 -6.83 16.86
C ALA A 37 -33.22 -6.22 15.50
N MET A 38 -32.07 -5.55 15.44
CA MET A 38 -31.56 -4.97 14.18
C MET A 38 -31.18 -6.04 13.15
N GLN A 39 -30.56 -7.14 13.59
CA GLN A 39 -30.18 -8.24 12.69
C GLN A 39 -31.42 -8.95 12.15
N GLU A 40 -32.46 -9.13 12.96
CA GLU A 40 -33.74 -9.70 12.50
C GLU A 40 -34.42 -8.79 11.47
N LEU A 41 -34.42 -7.47 11.69
CA LEU A 41 -34.97 -6.51 10.74
C LEU A 41 -34.19 -6.53 9.41
N MET A 42 -32.86 -6.59 9.46
CA MET A 42 -32.01 -6.71 8.28
C MET A 42 -32.27 -8.02 7.54
N LYS A 43 -32.39 -9.14 8.26
CA LYS A 43 -32.75 -10.46 7.69
C LYS A 43 -34.06 -10.39 6.92
N GLN A 44 -35.12 -9.84 7.53
CA GLN A 44 -36.42 -9.73 6.87
C GLN A 44 -36.37 -8.86 5.62
N ALA A 45 -35.66 -7.73 5.68
CA ALA A 45 -35.47 -6.85 4.53
C ALA A 45 -34.77 -7.57 3.37
N VAL A 46 -33.68 -8.28 3.66
CA VAL A 46 -32.92 -9.05 2.67
C VAL A 46 -33.77 -10.16 2.05
N GLU A 47 -34.45 -10.98 2.86
CA GLU A 47 -35.30 -12.07 2.35
C GLU A 47 -36.46 -11.55 1.50
N ARG A 48 -37.00 -10.36 1.82
CA ARG A 48 -38.05 -9.72 1.03
C ARG A 48 -37.54 -9.22 -0.33
N ILE A 49 -36.39 -8.57 -0.36
CA ILE A 49 -35.77 -8.12 -1.62
C ILE A 49 -35.48 -9.33 -2.51
N LEU A 50 -34.95 -10.42 -1.96
CA LEU A 50 -34.70 -11.64 -2.73
C LEU A 50 -35.98 -12.27 -3.30
N LYS A 51 -37.10 -12.19 -2.58
CA LYS A 51 -38.41 -12.63 -3.10
C LYS A 51 -38.89 -11.73 -4.24
N ALA A 52 -38.70 -10.42 -4.13
CA ALA A 52 -39.03 -9.48 -5.20
C ALA A 52 -38.17 -9.72 -6.46
N GLU A 53 -36.87 -9.98 -6.29
CA GLU A 53 -35.99 -10.39 -7.40
C GLU A 53 -36.44 -11.70 -8.06
N GLN A 54 -36.87 -12.69 -7.26
CA GLN A 54 -37.41 -13.94 -7.79
C GLN A 54 -38.70 -13.71 -8.58
N GLU A 55 -39.56 -12.83 -8.10
CA GLU A 55 -40.82 -12.49 -8.74
C GLU A 55 -40.60 -11.80 -10.08
N ASP A 56 -39.70 -10.82 -10.13
CA ASP A 56 -39.25 -10.15 -11.36
C ASP A 56 -38.66 -11.15 -12.36
N HIS A 57 -37.81 -12.07 -11.89
CA HIS A 57 -37.23 -13.14 -12.72
C HIS A 57 -38.27 -14.09 -13.32
N LEU A 58 -39.32 -14.41 -12.57
CA LEU A 58 -40.40 -15.29 -13.02
C LEU A 58 -41.46 -14.54 -13.85
N GLY A 59 -41.64 -13.25 -13.59
CA GLY A 59 -42.66 -12.39 -14.19
C GLY A 59 -44.08 -12.62 -13.66
N TYR A 60 -44.24 -13.17 -12.45
CA TYR A 60 -45.56 -13.38 -11.83
C TYR A 60 -45.49 -13.56 -10.30
N GLU A 61 -46.55 -13.15 -9.61
CA GLU A 61 -46.68 -13.16 -8.14
C GLU A 61 -46.79 -14.59 -7.55
N PRO A 62 -46.52 -14.79 -6.25
CA PRO A 62 -46.75 -16.06 -5.57
C PRO A 62 -48.20 -16.52 -5.70
N TYR A 63 -48.41 -17.82 -5.92
CA TYR A 63 -49.73 -18.46 -6.05
C TYR A 63 -50.59 -18.01 -7.25
N GLN A 64 -50.08 -17.11 -8.10
CA GLN A 64 -50.71 -16.79 -9.37
C GLN A 64 -50.48 -17.93 -10.38
N LYS A 65 -51.50 -18.27 -11.19
CA LYS A 65 -51.35 -19.28 -12.25
C LYS A 65 -50.39 -18.74 -13.32
N PRO A 66 -49.26 -19.42 -13.59
CA PRO A 66 -48.34 -18.98 -14.63
C PRO A 66 -49.01 -19.07 -16.01
N ASN A 67 -48.74 -18.10 -16.89
CA ASN A 67 -49.20 -18.14 -18.27
C ASN A 67 -48.51 -19.27 -19.03
N LYS A 68 -49.10 -19.77 -20.14
CA LYS A 68 -48.52 -20.87 -20.96
C LYS A 68 -47.08 -20.63 -21.45
N ALA A 69 -46.62 -19.37 -21.47
CA ALA A 69 -45.25 -18.99 -21.81
C ALA A 69 -44.25 -19.13 -20.64
N GLN A 70 -44.71 -19.13 -19.39
CA GLN A 70 -43.88 -19.23 -18.18
C GLN A 70 -43.70 -20.70 -17.79
N LYS A 71 -42.62 -21.31 -18.29
CA LYS A 71 -42.29 -22.73 -18.04
C LYS A 71 -41.58 -22.98 -16.70
N ASN A 72 -41.09 -21.94 -16.03
CA ASN A 72 -40.36 -22.06 -14.78
C ASN A 72 -41.26 -21.78 -13.58
N SER A 73 -40.92 -22.35 -12.42
CA SER A 73 -41.72 -22.22 -11.20
C SER A 73 -40.87 -22.05 -9.96
N ARG A 74 -41.46 -21.49 -8.89
CA ARG A 74 -40.85 -21.47 -7.55
C ARG A 74 -40.62 -22.90 -7.04
N ASN A 75 -39.55 -23.14 -6.30
CA ASN A 75 -39.15 -24.44 -5.77
C ASN A 75 -38.59 -24.32 -4.34
N GLY A 76 -39.34 -23.65 -3.46
CA GLY A 76 -38.97 -23.45 -2.06
C GLY A 76 -37.76 -22.54 -1.86
N TYR A 77 -37.01 -22.80 -0.79
CA TYR A 77 -35.88 -22.00 -0.35
C TYR A 77 -34.64 -22.87 -0.08
N SER A 78 -33.45 -22.30 -0.20
CA SER A 78 -32.20 -22.85 0.36
C SER A 78 -31.74 -21.99 1.52
N LYS A 79 -31.19 -22.63 2.56
CA LYS A 79 -30.55 -21.93 3.67
C LYS A 79 -29.17 -21.41 3.26
N LYS A 80 -28.85 -20.18 3.63
CA LYS A 80 -27.53 -19.57 3.45
C LYS A 80 -27.18 -18.76 4.69
N THR A 81 -26.03 -19.04 5.30
CA THR A 81 -25.53 -18.23 6.42
C THR A 81 -24.61 -17.14 5.89
N LEU A 82 -25.04 -15.89 6.01
CA LEU A 82 -24.26 -14.71 5.66
C LEU A 82 -23.49 -14.23 6.90
N LYS A 83 -22.17 -14.11 6.79
CA LYS A 83 -21.33 -13.54 7.86
C LYS A 83 -21.31 -12.01 7.72
N THR A 84 -21.84 -11.31 8.71
CA THR A 84 -21.98 -9.83 8.71
C THR A 84 -21.28 -9.20 9.91
N SER A 85 -21.17 -7.87 9.93
CA SER A 85 -20.65 -7.14 11.10
C SER A 85 -21.58 -7.09 12.31
N SER A 86 -22.71 -7.79 12.29
CA SER A 86 -23.56 -8.01 13.48
C SER A 86 -23.63 -9.50 13.85
N GLY A 87 -22.74 -10.31 13.27
CA GLY A 87 -22.70 -11.76 13.45
C GLY A 87 -23.25 -12.56 12.26
N PRO A 88 -23.26 -13.89 12.36
CA PRO A 88 -23.83 -14.77 11.35
C PRO A 88 -25.35 -14.59 11.26
N MET A 89 -25.86 -14.48 10.04
CA MET A 89 -27.29 -14.30 9.74
C MET A 89 -27.75 -15.43 8.80
N GLU A 90 -28.64 -16.30 9.28
CA GLU A 90 -29.23 -17.37 8.46
C GLU A 90 -30.37 -16.81 7.61
N LEU A 91 -30.22 -16.88 6.29
CA LEU A 91 -31.16 -16.41 5.28
C LEU A 91 -31.81 -17.57 4.53
N ASN A 92 -33.09 -17.40 4.19
CA ASN A 92 -33.81 -18.27 3.26
C ASN A 92 -33.78 -17.68 1.86
N ILE A 93 -32.91 -18.22 1.01
CA ILE A 93 -32.76 -17.77 -0.38
C ILE A 93 -33.81 -18.47 -1.26
N PRO A 94 -34.68 -17.73 -1.96
CA PRO A 94 -35.70 -18.32 -2.82
C PRO A 94 -35.08 -19.05 -4.02
N ARG A 95 -35.73 -20.15 -4.44
CA ARG A 95 -35.27 -20.99 -5.55
C ARG A 95 -36.32 -21.13 -6.63
N VAL A 96 -35.86 -21.25 -7.87
CA VAL A 96 -36.67 -21.64 -9.02
C VAL A 96 -36.34 -23.08 -9.46
N ARG A 97 -37.26 -23.72 -10.18
CA ARG A 97 -37.22 -25.16 -10.46
C ARG A 97 -36.12 -25.54 -11.45
N ASP A 98 -35.88 -24.71 -12.45
CA ASP A 98 -34.81 -24.91 -13.44
C ASP A 98 -33.42 -24.44 -12.96
N GLY A 99 -33.32 -23.79 -11.79
CA GLY A 99 -32.07 -23.26 -11.26
C GLY A 99 -31.54 -21.96 -11.91
N SER A 100 -32.30 -21.36 -12.83
CA SER A 100 -31.90 -20.16 -13.60
C SER A 100 -31.85 -18.85 -12.80
N PHE A 101 -32.43 -18.81 -11.60
CA PHE A 101 -32.47 -17.61 -10.78
C PHE A 101 -31.08 -17.25 -10.24
N GLU A 102 -30.61 -16.04 -10.54
CA GLU A 102 -29.35 -15.46 -10.06
C GLU A 102 -29.65 -14.17 -9.28
N PRO A 103 -29.65 -14.24 -7.94
CA PRO A 103 -29.95 -13.07 -7.13
C PRO A 103 -28.87 -11.99 -7.28
N LYS A 104 -29.29 -10.72 -7.33
CA LYS A 104 -28.40 -9.56 -7.50
C LYS A 104 -27.97 -8.99 -6.15
N LEU A 105 -28.86 -8.94 -5.16
CA LEU A 105 -28.54 -8.44 -3.83
C LEU A 105 -27.47 -9.28 -3.11
N ILE A 106 -27.62 -10.61 -3.17
CA ILE A 106 -26.66 -11.57 -2.60
C ILE A 106 -26.39 -12.65 -3.63
N GLU A 107 -25.23 -12.56 -4.28
CA GLU A 107 -24.84 -13.44 -5.36
C GLU A 107 -24.81 -14.92 -4.92
N LYS A 108 -24.95 -15.85 -5.87
CA LYS A 108 -24.78 -17.28 -5.60
C LYS A 108 -23.42 -17.51 -4.90
N TYR A 109 -23.43 -18.34 -3.86
CA TYR A 109 -22.25 -18.66 -3.04
C TYR A 109 -21.62 -17.52 -2.21
N GLN A 110 -22.08 -16.27 -2.34
CA GLN A 110 -21.66 -15.18 -1.46
C GLN A 110 -22.08 -15.47 0.00
N THR A 111 -21.12 -15.76 0.86
CA THR A 111 -21.33 -16.00 2.31
C THR A 111 -20.79 -14.87 3.17
N PHE A 112 -20.35 -13.77 2.54
CA PHE A 112 -19.60 -12.70 3.20
C PHE A 112 -20.12 -11.31 2.83
N ASP A 113 -20.17 -10.44 3.83
CA ASP A 113 -20.49 -9.02 3.69
C ASP A 113 -19.28 -8.22 3.13
N PRO A 114 -19.43 -7.48 2.02
CA PRO A 114 -18.37 -6.63 1.46
C PRO A 114 -17.81 -5.60 2.45
N ASP A 115 -18.60 -5.12 3.42
CA ASP A 115 -18.10 -4.16 4.41
C ASP A 115 -17.19 -4.82 5.45
N LEU A 116 -17.46 -6.09 5.78
CA LEU A 116 -16.56 -6.89 6.61
C LEU A 116 -15.22 -7.13 5.89
N GLU A 117 -15.23 -7.25 4.57
CA GLU A 117 -14.01 -7.42 3.76
C GLU A 117 -13.11 -6.18 3.84
N LYS A 118 -13.70 -4.99 3.70
CA LYS A 118 -12.97 -3.71 3.88
C LYS A 118 -12.36 -3.61 5.28
N LYS A 119 -13.08 -4.03 6.32
CA LYS A 119 -12.57 -4.04 7.70
C LYS A 119 -11.40 -5.01 7.87
N ILE A 120 -11.48 -6.20 7.28
CA ILE A 120 -10.38 -7.18 7.26
C ILE A 120 -9.14 -6.61 6.57
N ILE A 121 -9.30 -6.04 5.38
CA ILE A 121 -8.19 -5.41 4.64
C ILE A 121 -7.59 -4.26 5.46
N GLY A 122 -8.43 -3.45 6.13
CA GLY A 122 -7.97 -2.37 7.00
C GLY A 122 -7.25 -2.82 8.27
N MET A 123 -7.56 -4.00 8.81
CA MET A 123 -6.79 -4.60 9.92
C MET A 123 -5.46 -5.16 9.42
N TYR A 124 -5.49 -5.83 8.26
CA TYR A 124 -4.30 -6.39 7.63
C TYR A 124 -3.29 -5.29 7.22
N SER A 125 -3.76 -4.19 6.63
CA SER A 125 -2.92 -3.04 6.24
C SER A 125 -2.19 -2.41 7.43
N ARG A 126 -2.75 -2.51 8.64
CA ARG A 126 -2.18 -1.98 9.88
C ARG A 126 -1.19 -2.92 10.55
N GLY A 127 -0.95 -4.09 9.97
CA GLY A 127 0.07 -5.01 10.42
C GLY A 127 -0.41 -6.17 11.27
N MET A 128 -1.73 -6.34 11.46
CA MET A 128 -2.26 -7.50 12.18
C MET A 128 -1.94 -8.81 11.46
N SER A 129 -1.73 -9.90 12.19
CA SER A 129 -1.63 -11.23 11.59
C SER A 129 -3.02 -11.77 11.27
N THR A 130 -3.11 -12.79 10.40
CA THR A 130 -4.39 -13.44 10.10
C THR A 130 -5.04 -14.07 11.32
N ARG A 131 -4.25 -14.49 12.31
CA ARG A 131 -4.75 -15.02 13.59
C ARG A 131 -5.24 -13.91 14.51
N ASP A 132 -4.55 -12.77 14.56
CA ASP A 132 -5.01 -11.62 15.34
C ASP A 132 -6.32 -11.07 14.78
N ILE A 133 -6.44 -11.03 13.45
CA ILE A 133 -7.68 -10.63 12.78
C ILE A 133 -8.81 -11.60 13.12
N GLN A 134 -8.56 -12.92 13.09
CA GLN A 134 -9.57 -13.91 13.51
C GLN A 134 -10.03 -13.66 14.94
N ALA A 135 -9.10 -13.53 15.89
CA ALA A 135 -9.44 -13.27 17.30
C ALA A 135 -10.27 -11.99 17.46
N GLN A 136 -9.86 -10.91 16.78
CA GLN A 136 -10.57 -9.63 16.83
C GLN A 136 -11.99 -9.71 16.23
N LEU A 137 -12.18 -10.52 15.19
CA LEU A 137 -13.48 -10.71 14.55
C LEU A 137 -14.41 -11.57 15.41
N GLU A 138 -13.86 -12.57 16.10
CA GLU A 138 -14.61 -13.36 17.08
C GLU A 138 -15.04 -12.48 18.26
N ASP A 139 -14.11 -11.69 18.82
CA ASP A 139 -14.37 -10.83 19.99
C ASP A 139 -15.41 -9.74 19.72
N PHE A 140 -15.38 -9.10 18.53
CA PHE A 140 -16.31 -8.01 18.22
C PHE A 140 -17.60 -8.45 17.55
N TYR A 141 -17.56 -9.51 16.74
CA TYR A 141 -18.67 -9.87 15.87
C TYR A 141 -19.20 -11.29 16.11
N GLY A 142 -18.59 -12.07 17.02
CA GLY A 142 -18.95 -13.48 17.25
C GLY A 142 -18.90 -14.31 15.96
N THR A 143 -18.03 -13.92 15.03
CA THR A 143 -17.98 -14.48 13.68
C THR A 143 -16.70 -15.29 13.50
N ASP A 144 -16.85 -16.61 13.53
CA ASP A 144 -15.71 -17.51 13.30
C ASP A 144 -15.28 -17.46 11.83
N ILE A 145 -14.14 -16.81 11.58
CA ILE A 145 -13.52 -16.66 10.27
C ILE A 145 -12.12 -17.24 10.34
N SER A 146 -11.91 -18.33 9.60
CA SER A 146 -10.61 -18.99 9.60
C SER A 146 -9.50 -18.09 9.03
N PRO A 147 -8.24 -18.26 9.50
CA PRO A 147 -7.09 -17.52 8.95
C PRO A 147 -6.91 -17.74 7.44
N THR A 148 -7.29 -18.91 6.94
CA THR A 148 -7.27 -19.25 5.51
C THR A 148 -8.26 -18.41 4.72
N LEU A 149 -9.48 -18.19 5.24
CA LEU A 149 -10.46 -17.32 4.58
C LEU A 149 -9.98 -15.86 4.58
N ILE A 150 -9.40 -15.39 5.70
CA ILE A 150 -8.78 -14.05 5.77
C ILE A 150 -7.68 -13.91 4.72
N SER A 151 -6.80 -14.91 4.57
CA SER A 151 -5.77 -14.90 3.53
C SER A 151 -6.38 -14.74 2.14
N LYS A 152 -7.38 -15.56 1.79
CA LYS A 152 -8.07 -15.50 0.48
C LYS A 152 -8.72 -14.14 0.23
N LEU A 153 -9.33 -13.52 1.25
CA LEU A 153 -9.91 -12.19 1.13
C LEU A 153 -8.82 -11.14 0.87
N THR A 154 -7.70 -11.21 1.59
CA THR A 154 -6.59 -10.29 1.34
C THR A 154 -5.89 -10.54 0.00
N ASP A 155 -5.97 -11.74 -0.58
CA ASP A 155 -5.39 -12.04 -1.90
C ASP A 155 -6.05 -11.25 -3.02
N LYS A 156 -7.31 -10.83 -2.87
CA LYS A 156 -7.99 -9.93 -3.81
C LYS A 156 -7.27 -8.59 -3.98
N VAL A 157 -6.47 -8.18 -2.99
CA VAL A 157 -5.65 -6.95 -3.08
C VAL A 157 -4.56 -7.09 -4.15
N LEU A 158 -4.14 -8.30 -4.51
CA LEU A 158 -3.06 -8.54 -5.47
C LEU A 158 -3.38 -8.01 -6.88
N ASP A 159 -4.65 -8.02 -7.29
CA ASP A 159 -5.03 -7.46 -8.58
C ASP A 159 -4.84 -5.94 -8.57
N GLY A 160 -5.23 -5.27 -7.49
CA GLY A 160 -4.91 -3.86 -7.26
C GLY A 160 -3.41 -3.57 -7.20
N VAL A 161 -2.59 -4.49 -6.65
CA VAL A 161 -1.13 -4.37 -6.68
C VAL A 161 -0.62 -4.36 -8.11
N LYS A 162 -1.10 -5.28 -8.96
CA LYS A 162 -0.68 -5.38 -10.37
C LYS A 162 -1.11 -4.14 -11.15
N GLU A 163 -2.34 -3.69 -10.99
CA GLU A 163 -2.85 -2.47 -11.62
C GLU A 163 -2.03 -1.24 -11.20
N TRP A 164 -1.74 -1.11 -9.89
CA TRP A 164 -0.91 -0.03 -9.37
C TRP A 164 0.54 -0.10 -9.87
N GLN A 165 1.11 -1.29 -10.02
CA GLN A 165 2.43 -1.47 -10.61
C GLN A 165 2.46 -1.16 -12.11
N ALA A 166 1.35 -1.37 -12.83
CA ALA A 166 1.24 -1.10 -14.27
C ALA A 166 0.74 0.31 -14.60
N ARG A 167 0.33 1.11 -13.61
CA ARG A 167 -0.28 2.42 -13.83
C ARG A 167 0.65 3.37 -14.61
N PRO A 168 0.10 4.23 -15.48
CA PRO A 168 0.88 5.25 -16.16
C PRO A 168 1.49 6.23 -15.16
N LEU A 169 2.69 6.70 -15.47
CA LEU A 169 3.46 7.65 -14.67
C LEU A 169 3.59 8.99 -15.42
N ASP A 170 3.95 10.04 -14.68
CA ASP A 170 4.17 11.37 -15.26
C ASP A 170 5.39 11.35 -16.19
N ASP A 171 5.38 12.25 -17.18
CA ASP A 171 6.45 12.35 -18.17
C ASP A 171 7.82 12.69 -17.55
N ILE A 172 7.84 13.53 -16.50
CA ILE A 172 9.07 14.09 -15.94
C ILE A 172 9.04 14.06 -14.42
N TYR A 173 10.09 13.48 -13.84
CA TYR A 173 10.34 13.51 -12.40
C TYR A 173 11.63 14.28 -12.09
N PRO A 174 11.53 15.49 -11.49
CA PRO A 174 12.68 16.22 -11.01
C PRO A 174 13.65 15.43 -10.15
N VAL A 175 13.12 14.63 -9.21
CA VAL A 175 13.94 13.81 -8.32
C VAL A 175 13.33 12.45 -8.12
N LEU A 176 14.14 11.42 -8.30
CA LEU A 176 13.84 10.06 -7.87
C LEU A 176 14.70 9.68 -6.66
N PHE A 177 14.10 8.98 -5.71
CA PHE A 177 14.77 8.34 -4.59
C PHE A 177 14.58 6.84 -4.71
N MET A 178 15.68 6.09 -4.66
CA MET A 178 15.63 4.63 -4.72
C MET A 178 16.40 4.04 -3.56
N ASP A 179 15.69 3.21 -2.79
CA ASP A 179 16.22 2.62 -1.56
C ASP A 179 15.59 1.23 -1.35
N ALA A 180 16.21 0.43 -0.50
CA ALA A 180 15.83 -0.95 -0.24
C ALA A 180 15.68 -1.24 1.25
N ILE A 181 14.76 -2.14 1.58
CA ILE A 181 14.66 -2.73 2.91
C ILE A 181 14.64 -4.25 2.83
N HIS A 182 15.41 -4.90 3.70
CA HIS A 182 15.54 -6.35 3.68
C HIS A 182 14.45 -7.02 4.52
N TYR A 183 13.87 -8.08 3.96
CA TYR A 183 12.86 -8.93 4.60
C TYR A 183 13.25 -10.40 4.55
N LYS A 184 12.73 -11.17 5.50
CA LYS A 184 12.88 -12.62 5.55
C LYS A 184 11.66 -13.28 4.91
N ILE A 185 11.87 -14.10 3.89
CA ILE A 185 10.81 -14.77 3.14
C ILE A 185 11.11 -16.28 3.12
N ARG A 186 10.07 -17.10 3.24
CA ARG A 186 10.16 -18.56 3.12
C ARG A 186 10.03 -18.95 1.65
N GLN A 187 11.02 -19.65 1.12
CA GLN A 187 11.03 -20.17 -0.23
C GLN A 187 11.73 -21.52 -0.22
N ASP A 188 11.12 -22.53 -0.86
CA ASP A 188 11.64 -23.90 -0.96
C ASP A 188 12.09 -24.50 0.39
N GLY A 189 11.27 -24.27 1.43
CA GLY A 189 11.52 -24.75 2.78
C GLY A 189 12.62 -24.00 3.56
N LYS A 190 13.24 -22.97 2.98
CA LYS A 190 14.30 -22.16 3.61
C LYS A 190 13.86 -20.72 3.81
N VAL A 191 14.42 -20.06 4.83
CA VAL A 191 14.22 -18.62 5.05
C VAL A 191 15.35 -17.87 4.39
N ILE A 192 15.03 -17.15 3.32
CA ILE A 192 15.97 -16.32 2.56
C ILE A 192 15.75 -14.84 2.86
N SER A 193 16.81 -14.04 2.71
CA SER A 193 16.75 -12.59 2.83
C SER A 193 16.54 -11.99 1.44
N LYS A 194 15.42 -11.31 1.20
CA LYS A 194 15.17 -10.55 -0.03
C LYS A 194 15.17 -9.06 0.26
N ALA A 195 15.61 -8.26 -0.70
CA ALA A 195 15.49 -6.81 -0.66
C ALA A 195 14.17 -6.39 -1.33
N ALA A 196 13.43 -5.51 -0.66
CA ALA A 196 12.30 -4.79 -1.23
C ALA A 196 12.75 -3.40 -1.64
N TYR A 197 12.93 -3.20 -2.94
CA TYR A 197 13.31 -1.93 -3.55
C TYR A 197 12.09 -1.05 -3.72
N THR A 198 12.26 0.20 -3.34
CA THR A 198 11.28 1.28 -3.45
C THR A 198 11.81 2.33 -4.40
N CYS A 199 10.99 2.76 -5.36
CA CYS A 199 11.23 3.98 -6.12
C CYS A 199 10.18 5.01 -5.73
N MET A 200 10.63 6.19 -5.31
CA MET A 200 9.76 7.31 -4.95
C MET A 200 10.18 8.54 -5.74
N GLY A 201 9.21 9.19 -6.37
CA GLY A 201 9.42 10.36 -7.21
C GLY A 201 8.79 11.61 -6.63
N ILE A 202 9.34 12.75 -7.02
CA ILE A 202 8.70 14.05 -6.88
C ILE A 202 8.33 14.51 -8.29
N ASN A 203 7.06 14.80 -8.53
CA ASN A 203 6.59 15.28 -9.84
C ASN A 203 6.74 16.82 -9.97
N LEU A 204 6.37 17.37 -11.12
CA LEU A 204 6.50 18.82 -11.39
C LEU A 204 5.60 19.70 -10.51
N GLU A 205 4.52 19.16 -9.92
CA GLU A 205 3.72 19.89 -8.90
C GLU A 205 4.31 19.79 -7.49
N GLY A 206 5.40 19.03 -7.29
CA GLY A 206 6.04 18.84 -5.99
C GLY A 206 5.35 17.82 -5.10
N LYS A 207 4.44 17.03 -5.67
CA LYS A 207 3.81 15.88 -5.00
C LYS A 207 4.80 14.73 -4.97
N VAL A 208 4.83 14.05 -3.82
CA VAL A 208 5.68 12.88 -3.61
C VAL A 208 4.82 11.64 -3.79
N ASP A 209 5.27 10.68 -4.59
CA ASP A 209 4.56 9.41 -4.79
C ASP A 209 5.53 8.23 -4.90
N VAL A 210 5.07 7.05 -4.49
CA VAL A 210 5.80 5.79 -4.67
C VAL A 210 5.53 5.28 -6.07
N LEU A 211 6.53 5.29 -6.95
CA LEU A 211 6.36 4.91 -8.35
C LEU A 211 6.32 3.39 -8.53
N GLY A 212 7.03 2.65 -7.67
CA GLY A 212 7.05 1.19 -7.72
C GLY A 212 7.73 0.52 -6.54
N LEU A 213 7.50 -0.80 -6.48
CA LEU A 213 7.98 -1.72 -5.45
C LEU A 213 8.41 -3.04 -6.11
N TRP A 214 9.64 -3.46 -5.89
CA TRP A 214 10.19 -4.69 -6.47
C TRP A 214 10.87 -5.55 -5.40
N LEU A 215 10.67 -6.86 -5.48
CA LEU A 215 11.35 -7.83 -4.60
C LEU A 215 12.44 -8.54 -5.41
N ALA A 216 13.66 -8.56 -4.89
CA ALA A 216 14.73 -9.39 -5.48
C ALA A 216 15.61 -10.03 -4.40
N GLU A 217 16.20 -11.18 -4.75
CA GLU A 217 17.17 -11.90 -3.92
C GLU A 217 18.59 -11.35 -4.09
N THR A 218 18.95 -11.01 -5.32
CA THR A 218 20.28 -10.52 -5.70
C THR A 218 20.16 -9.16 -6.38
N GLU A 219 21.00 -8.23 -5.95
CA GLU A 219 21.13 -6.93 -6.60
C GLU A 219 22.17 -7.06 -7.72
N GLY A 220 21.77 -6.73 -8.94
CA GLY A 220 22.65 -6.76 -10.10
C GLY A 220 22.24 -5.73 -11.15
N ALA A 221 23.18 -5.38 -12.02
CA ALA A 221 22.96 -4.38 -13.08
C ALA A 221 21.73 -4.71 -13.94
N HIS A 222 21.49 -5.99 -14.25
CA HIS A 222 20.31 -6.42 -15.02
C HIS A 222 18.98 -6.13 -14.33
N PHE A 223 18.91 -6.33 -13.01
CA PHE A 223 17.70 -6.03 -12.24
C PHE A 223 17.39 -4.53 -12.30
N TRP A 224 18.38 -3.68 -12.06
CA TRP A 224 18.18 -2.23 -12.11
C TRP A 224 17.84 -1.75 -13.51
N LEU A 225 18.45 -2.33 -14.55
CA LEU A 225 18.10 -2.02 -15.92
C LEU A 225 16.64 -2.38 -16.23
N SER A 226 16.15 -3.53 -15.73
CA SER A 226 14.73 -3.88 -15.89
C SER A 226 13.80 -2.90 -15.18
N VAL A 227 14.14 -2.45 -13.97
CA VAL A 227 13.36 -1.46 -13.22
C VAL A 227 13.32 -0.13 -13.97
N MET A 228 14.47 0.35 -14.47
CA MET A 228 14.52 1.59 -15.23
C MET A 228 13.73 1.51 -16.56
N THR A 229 13.81 0.36 -17.23
CA THR A 229 13.08 0.11 -18.49
C THR A 229 11.58 0.07 -18.24
N GLU A 230 11.13 -0.53 -17.13
CA GLU A 230 9.73 -0.54 -16.72
C GLU A 230 9.20 0.88 -16.45
N LEU A 231 9.95 1.71 -15.71
CA LEU A 231 9.57 3.11 -15.47
C LEU A 231 9.38 3.87 -16.79
N LYS A 232 10.27 3.66 -17.76
CA LYS A 232 10.18 4.25 -19.09
C LYS A 232 8.95 3.75 -19.87
N ALA A 233 8.69 2.45 -19.83
CA ALA A 233 7.52 1.84 -20.47
C ALA A 233 6.19 2.35 -19.88
N ARG A 234 6.18 2.74 -18.60
CA ARG A 234 5.02 3.32 -17.92
C ARG A 234 4.82 4.81 -18.18
N GLY A 235 5.69 5.46 -18.95
CA GLY A 235 5.52 6.84 -19.41
C GLY A 235 6.62 7.82 -18.98
N VAL A 236 7.55 7.42 -18.09
CA VAL A 236 8.63 8.32 -17.67
C VAL A 236 9.55 8.60 -18.86
N LYS A 237 9.61 9.85 -19.30
CA LYS A 237 10.47 10.30 -20.39
C LYS A 237 11.78 10.85 -19.88
N ASP A 238 11.76 11.57 -18.75
CA ASP A 238 12.96 12.21 -18.23
C ASP A 238 13.03 12.25 -16.70
N VAL A 239 14.26 12.14 -16.18
CA VAL A 239 14.59 12.24 -14.76
C VAL A 239 15.75 13.21 -14.61
N LEU A 240 15.60 14.26 -13.80
CA LEU A 240 16.68 15.25 -13.65
C LEU A 240 17.76 14.74 -12.70
N ILE A 241 17.35 14.29 -11.51
CA ILE A 241 18.24 13.85 -10.45
C ILE A 241 17.80 12.48 -9.90
N ALA A 242 18.71 11.52 -9.85
CA ALA A 242 18.48 10.22 -9.21
C ALA A 242 19.33 10.09 -7.94
N CYS A 243 18.65 10.03 -6.79
CA CYS A 243 19.26 9.80 -5.47
C CYS A 243 19.20 8.31 -5.13
N ILE A 244 20.36 7.66 -5.11
CA ILE A 244 20.45 6.20 -4.96
C ILE A 244 21.48 5.79 -3.90
N ASP A 245 21.42 4.53 -3.47
CA ASP A 245 22.53 3.92 -2.72
C ASP A 245 23.69 3.54 -3.66
N GLY A 246 24.90 3.40 -3.11
CA GLY A 246 26.15 3.08 -3.81
C GLY A 246 26.24 1.63 -4.30
N LEU A 247 25.18 1.12 -4.91
CA LEU A 247 25.11 -0.25 -5.44
C LEU A 247 25.84 -0.34 -6.79
N LYS A 248 26.62 -1.42 -6.96
CA LYS A 248 27.37 -1.66 -8.20
C LYS A 248 26.42 -1.87 -9.38
N GLY A 249 26.72 -1.24 -10.52
CA GLY A 249 25.93 -1.38 -11.75
C GLY A 249 24.65 -0.55 -11.78
N PHE A 250 24.31 0.14 -10.68
CA PHE A 250 23.09 0.94 -10.60
C PHE A 250 23.22 2.28 -11.34
N PRO A 251 24.32 3.05 -11.18
CA PRO A 251 24.52 4.25 -11.99
C PRO A 251 24.48 3.97 -13.50
N GLU A 252 25.08 2.87 -13.94
CA GLU A 252 25.12 2.46 -15.35
C GLU A 252 23.72 2.09 -15.89
N ALA A 253 22.89 1.44 -15.08
CA ALA A 253 21.51 1.13 -15.44
C ALA A 253 20.67 2.41 -15.62
N ILE A 254 20.85 3.41 -14.75
CA ILE A 254 20.18 4.72 -14.88
C ILE A 254 20.66 5.44 -16.12
N ALA A 255 21.97 5.50 -16.35
CA ALA A 255 22.55 6.15 -17.52
C ALA A 255 22.10 5.50 -18.84
N SER A 256 21.85 4.19 -18.85
CA SER A 256 21.31 3.47 -20.01
C SER A 256 19.87 3.87 -20.35
N ALA A 257 19.01 4.00 -19.33
CA ALA A 257 17.60 4.33 -19.56
C ALA A 257 17.33 5.85 -19.71
N PHE A 258 18.04 6.64 -18.90
CA PHE A 258 17.91 8.10 -18.77
C PHE A 258 19.30 8.78 -18.79
N PRO A 259 19.94 8.91 -19.96
CA PRO A 259 21.35 9.33 -20.09
C PRO A 259 21.68 10.72 -19.56
N LYS A 260 20.69 11.62 -19.50
CA LYS A 260 20.86 13.00 -19.02
C LYS A 260 20.69 13.13 -17.50
N THR A 261 20.37 12.04 -16.79
CA THR A 261 20.11 12.09 -15.36
C THR A 261 21.38 12.33 -14.57
N GLU A 262 21.37 13.30 -13.66
CA GLU A 262 22.45 13.51 -12.72
C GLU A 262 22.29 12.54 -11.53
N ILE A 263 23.31 11.73 -11.28
CA ILE A 263 23.27 10.66 -10.28
C ILE A 263 23.94 11.15 -9.01
N GLN A 264 23.16 11.18 -7.92
CA GLN A 264 23.63 11.50 -6.59
C GLN A 264 23.62 10.25 -5.70
N LEU A 265 24.78 9.90 -5.15
CA LEU A 265 24.85 8.85 -4.13
C LEU A 265 24.41 9.37 -2.76
N CYS A 266 23.67 8.55 -2.02
CA CYS A 266 23.19 8.92 -0.70
C CYS A 266 24.35 9.02 0.30
N VAL A 267 24.66 10.24 0.71
CA VAL A 267 25.68 10.56 1.72
C VAL A 267 25.43 9.78 3.03
N VAL A 268 24.18 9.61 3.44
CA VAL A 268 23.84 8.87 4.68
C VAL A 268 24.20 7.39 4.56
N HIS A 269 23.92 6.76 3.42
CA HIS A 269 24.32 5.37 3.19
C HIS A 269 25.84 5.23 3.14
N GLN A 270 26.53 6.15 2.46
CA GLN A 270 27.99 6.21 2.46
C GLN A 270 28.58 6.35 3.87
N ILE A 271 28.03 7.23 4.71
CA ILE A 271 28.42 7.38 6.12
C ILE A 271 28.24 6.05 6.87
N ARG A 272 27.05 5.42 6.76
CA ARG A 272 26.77 4.15 7.44
C ARG A 272 27.74 3.05 6.99
N ASN A 273 28.09 3.00 5.71
CA ASN A 273 29.05 2.05 5.17
C ASN A 273 30.45 2.30 5.74
N SER A 274 30.94 3.54 5.71
CA SER A 274 32.24 3.91 6.28
C SER A 274 32.35 3.54 7.77
N LEU A 275 31.31 3.78 8.57
CA LEU A 275 31.32 3.48 10.00
C LEU A 275 31.46 2.00 10.34
N ARG A 276 31.15 1.08 9.42
CA ARG A 276 31.39 -0.37 9.61
C ARG A 276 32.88 -0.71 9.71
N TYR A 277 33.73 0.08 9.08
CA TYR A 277 35.19 -0.10 9.08
C TYR A 277 35.90 0.69 10.18
N VAL A 278 35.17 1.55 10.92
CA VAL A 278 35.72 2.39 11.97
C VAL A 278 35.38 1.80 13.33
N ALA A 279 36.42 1.52 14.13
CA ALA A 279 36.24 1.01 15.49
C ALA A 279 35.38 1.96 16.33
N SER A 280 34.45 1.42 17.12
CA SER A 280 33.45 2.18 17.90
C SER A 280 34.04 3.36 18.69
N LYS A 281 35.20 3.17 19.34
CA LYS A 281 35.91 4.22 20.09
C LYS A 281 36.28 5.46 19.27
N HIS A 282 36.50 5.28 17.97
CA HIS A 282 36.97 6.33 17.05
C HIS A 282 35.83 6.90 16.18
N GLN A 283 34.64 6.29 16.21
CA GLN A 283 33.51 6.72 15.35
C GLN A 283 33.09 8.16 15.63
N LYS A 284 33.11 8.62 16.89
CA LYS A 284 32.76 10.02 17.22
C LYS A 284 33.74 11.02 16.63
N GLU A 285 35.04 10.72 16.70
CA GLU A 285 36.10 11.57 16.15
C GLU A 285 36.03 11.57 14.62
N PHE A 286 35.95 10.39 14.00
CA PHE A 286 35.81 10.24 12.55
C PHE A 286 34.58 10.99 12.02
N MET A 287 33.43 10.90 12.70
CA MET A 287 32.22 11.62 12.32
C MET A 287 32.33 13.15 12.46
N LYS A 288 33.19 13.64 13.36
CA LYS A 288 33.46 15.08 13.49
C LYS A 288 34.20 15.56 12.24
N ASP A 289 35.27 14.88 11.87
CA ASP A 289 36.07 15.25 10.70
C ASP A 289 35.28 15.04 9.40
N LEU A 290 34.51 13.95 9.29
CA LEU A 290 33.70 13.66 8.10
C LEU A 290 32.57 14.68 7.87
N LYS A 291 32.06 15.31 8.94
CA LYS A 291 31.06 16.38 8.81
C LYS A 291 31.57 17.58 8.04
N GLU A 292 32.85 17.92 8.18
CA GLU A 292 33.45 19.04 7.47
C GLU A 292 33.43 18.80 5.95
N VAL A 293 33.56 17.53 5.52
CA VAL A 293 33.48 17.14 4.10
C VAL A 293 32.08 17.38 3.53
N TYR A 294 31.06 16.69 4.06
CA TYR A 294 29.73 16.71 3.42
C TYR A 294 28.87 17.94 3.80
N ARG A 295 29.28 18.73 4.80
CA ARG A 295 28.60 20.00 5.14
C ARG A 295 29.34 21.23 4.64
N ALA A 296 30.42 21.06 3.89
CA ALA A 296 31.14 22.17 3.28
C ALA A 296 30.18 23.09 2.47
N PRO A 297 30.47 24.39 2.36
CA PRO A 297 29.61 25.29 1.58
C PRO A 297 29.84 25.16 0.07
N SER A 298 31.03 24.73 -0.36
CA SER A 298 31.42 24.56 -1.78
C SER A 298 32.15 23.24 -2.02
N LEU A 299 32.20 22.82 -3.29
CA LEU A 299 32.92 21.62 -3.72
C LEU A 299 34.41 21.70 -3.40
N GLN A 300 35.04 22.86 -3.63
CA GLN A 300 36.47 23.06 -3.42
C GLN A 300 36.86 22.86 -1.95
N LEU A 301 36.05 23.38 -1.03
CA LEU A 301 36.25 23.17 0.40
C LEU A 301 35.99 21.71 0.78
N ALA A 302 34.95 21.09 0.22
CA ALA A 302 34.66 19.68 0.47
C ALA A 302 35.83 18.77 0.04
N GLU A 303 36.48 19.05 -1.08
CA GLU A 303 37.65 18.33 -1.59
C GLU A 303 38.90 18.53 -0.72
N ALA A 304 39.11 19.76 -0.23
CA ALA A 304 40.20 20.05 0.71
C ALA A 304 39.99 19.31 2.03
N GLU A 305 38.78 19.31 2.57
CA GLU A 305 38.43 18.58 3.80
C GLU A 305 38.52 17.06 3.59
N LEU A 306 38.15 16.54 2.42
CA LEU A 306 38.31 15.12 2.10
C LEU A 306 39.80 14.71 2.07
N ALA A 307 40.67 15.57 1.55
CA ALA A 307 42.12 15.34 1.56
C ALA A 307 42.68 15.36 3.00
N GLN A 308 42.21 16.27 3.86
CA GLN A 308 42.58 16.30 5.27
C GLN A 308 42.10 15.05 6.03
N LEU A 309 40.85 14.63 5.77
CA LEU A 309 40.28 13.40 6.33
C LEU A 309 41.13 12.19 5.95
N GLU A 310 41.55 12.10 4.68
CA GLU A 310 42.42 11.04 4.21
C GLU A 310 43.79 11.06 4.91
N ALA A 311 44.46 12.21 4.96
CA ALA A 311 45.74 12.34 5.63
C ALA A 311 45.69 11.84 7.09
N LYS A 312 44.58 12.10 7.79
CA LYS A 312 44.39 11.71 9.19
C LYS A 312 43.99 10.23 9.37
N TRP A 313 43.08 9.73 8.53
CA TRP A 313 42.41 8.44 8.77
C TRP A 313 42.87 7.30 7.86
N ASN A 314 43.58 7.56 6.78
CA ASN A 314 43.94 6.51 5.81
C ASN A 314 44.84 5.43 6.42
N THR A 315 45.69 5.78 7.39
CA THR A 315 46.53 4.80 8.10
C THR A 315 45.74 3.86 9.02
N ARG A 316 44.63 4.35 9.61
CA ARG A 316 43.84 3.60 10.59
C ARG A 316 42.67 2.86 9.96
N THR A 317 42.01 3.48 8.98
CA THR A 317 40.76 3.01 8.38
C THR A 317 40.73 3.29 6.86
N PRO A 318 41.65 2.69 6.07
CA PRO A 318 41.80 2.99 4.65
C PRO A 318 40.52 2.68 3.85
N PHE A 319 39.82 1.59 4.18
CA PHE A 319 38.57 1.21 3.51
C PHE A 319 37.45 2.24 3.70
N ALA A 320 37.38 2.89 4.86
CA ALA A 320 36.37 3.90 5.12
C ALA A 320 36.55 5.12 4.21
N VAL A 321 37.80 5.56 4.01
CA VAL A 321 38.16 6.74 3.19
C VAL A 321 38.12 6.41 1.70
N ALA A 322 38.63 5.24 1.29
CA ALA A 322 38.62 4.78 -0.10
C ALA A 322 37.19 4.77 -0.68
N GLY A 323 36.19 4.38 0.11
CA GLY A 323 34.80 4.45 -0.30
C GLY A 323 34.34 5.85 -0.71
N TRP A 324 34.80 6.91 -0.04
CA TRP A 324 34.45 8.29 -0.41
C TRP A 324 35.19 8.74 -1.66
N ARG A 325 36.48 8.41 -1.78
CA ARG A 325 37.30 8.74 -2.96
C ARG A 325 36.75 8.10 -4.24
N ASN A 326 36.49 6.79 -4.19
CA ASN A 326 36.01 6.04 -5.36
C ASN A 326 34.64 6.55 -5.84
N ASN A 327 33.79 6.95 -4.91
CA ASN A 327 32.43 7.37 -5.19
C ASN A 327 32.27 8.91 -5.27
N TRP A 328 33.38 9.68 -5.17
CA TRP A 328 33.31 11.13 -4.97
C TRP A 328 32.53 11.85 -6.07
N HIS A 329 32.76 11.45 -7.33
CA HIS A 329 32.09 12.00 -8.51
C HIS A 329 30.55 11.97 -8.43
N HIS A 330 29.96 10.97 -7.76
CA HIS A 330 28.52 10.91 -7.52
C HIS A 330 28.11 11.39 -6.12
N LEU A 331 29.03 11.44 -5.15
CA LEU A 331 28.75 11.96 -3.81
C LEU A 331 28.70 13.49 -3.79
N CYS A 332 29.40 14.16 -4.70
CA CYS A 332 29.57 15.61 -4.68
C CYS A 332 28.60 16.38 -5.61
N VAL A 333 27.75 15.70 -6.38
CA VAL A 333 26.85 16.32 -7.37
C VAL A 333 25.97 17.40 -6.75
N TYR A 334 25.48 17.18 -5.52
CA TYR A 334 24.63 18.15 -4.84
C TYR A 334 25.29 19.51 -4.59
N PHE A 335 26.63 19.61 -4.57
CA PHE A 335 27.32 20.90 -4.46
C PHE A 335 27.04 21.81 -5.67
N GLY A 336 26.65 21.25 -6.82
CA GLY A 336 26.23 22.03 -7.99
C GLY A 336 24.91 22.78 -7.81
N TYR A 337 24.09 22.43 -6.81
CA TYR A 337 22.76 23.03 -6.65
C TYR A 337 22.68 24.06 -5.53
N PRO A 338 21.70 24.98 -5.57
CA PRO A 338 21.37 25.88 -4.46
C PRO A 338 20.95 25.14 -3.18
N PRO A 339 21.06 25.79 -1.99
CA PRO A 339 20.75 25.19 -0.70
C PRO A 339 19.37 24.51 -0.59
N GLU A 340 18.36 25.05 -1.27
CA GLU A 340 16.99 24.50 -1.28
C GLU A 340 16.92 23.13 -1.94
N ILE A 341 17.62 22.95 -3.08
CA ILE A 341 17.71 21.68 -3.78
C ILE A 341 18.62 20.71 -3.01
N ARG A 342 19.75 21.19 -2.48
CA ARG A 342 20.63 20.39 -1.62
C ARG A 342 19.83 19.77 -0.47
N LYS A 343 19.05 20.60 0.24
CA LYS A 343 18.18 20.15 1.34
C LYS A 343 17.21 19.07 0.92
N MET A 344 16.58 19.20 -0.24
CA MET A 344 15.69 18.17 -0.76
C MET A 344 16.42 16.85 -1.02
N ILE A 345 17.63 16.89 -1.58
CA ILE A 345 18.43 15.71 -1.93
C ILE A 345 18.91 14.95 -0.69
N TYR A 346 19.52 15.62 0.29
CA TYR A 346 20.09 14.92 1.44
C TYR A 346 19.05 14.57 2.51
N THR A 347 17.88 15.23 2.54
CA THR A 347 16.82 14.87 3.50
C THR A 347 16.08 13.63 3.01
N THR A 348 16.62 12.46 3.36
CA THR A 348 15.99 11.14 3.18
C THR A 348 14.69 10.97 3.96
N ASN A 349 14.18 12.02 4.62
CA ASN A 349 12.97 12.04 5.44
C ASN A 349 11.76 11.37 4.77
N SER A 350 11.53 11.58 3.47
CA SER A 350 10.40 10.95 2.77
C SER A 350 10.58 9.43 2.67
N VAL A 351 11.79 8.97 2.31
CA VAL A 351 12.12 7.53 2.18
C VAL A 351 12.10 6.87 3.55
N GLU A 352 12.71 7.52 4.54
CA GLU A 352 12.72 7.05 5.92
C GLU A 352 11.32 6.99 6.52
N ALA A 353 10.43 7.94 6.19
CA ALA A 353 9.04 7.90 6.61
C ALA A 353 8.30 6.70 6.00
N LEU A 354 8.48 6.43 4.70
CA LEU A 354 7.92 5.25 4.03
C LEU A 354 8.44 3.96 4.67
N HIS A 355 9.76 3.81 4.80
CA HIS A 355 10.39 2.64 5.41
C HIS A 355 9.99 2.47 6.88
N ARG A 356 9.75 3.56 7.62
CA ARG A 356 9.21 3.50 8.98
C ARG A 356 7.80 2.92 8.99
N GLN A 357 6.94 3.27 8.03
CA GLN A 357 5.62 2.64 7.91
C GLN A 357 5.73 1.16 7.56
N PHE A 358 6.61 0.81 6.62
CA PHE A 358 6.86 -0.59 6.30
C PHE A 358 7.30 -1.37 7.52
N ARG A 359 8.32 -0.90 8.25
CA ARG A 359 8.76 -1.54 9.50
C ARG A 359 7.65 -1.63 10.54
N LYS A 360 6.79 -0.62 10.65
CA LYS A 360 5.65 -0.63 11.58
C LYS A 360 4.68 -1.78 11.27
N VAL A 361 4.26 -1.91 10.02
CA VAL A 361 3.25 -2.94 9.64
C VAL A 361 3.86 -4.35 9.57
N THR A 362 5.16 -4.47 9.35
CA THR A 362 5.85 -5.77 9.29
C THR A 362 6.47 -6.21 10.61
N LYS A 363 6.53 -5.37 11.65
CA LYS A 363 7.27 -5.63 12.91
C LYS A 363 6.91 -6.96 13.59
N THR A 364 5.64 -7.34 13.54
CA THR A 364 5.11 -8.55 14.19
C THR A 364 5.40 -9.84 13.43
N LYS A 365 5.97 -9.75 12.22
CA LYS A 365 6.15 -10.88 11.30
C LYS A 365 7.64 -11.22 11.20
N GLY A 366 8.04 -12.35 11.78
CA GLY A 366 9.43 -12.82 11.73
C GLY A 366 9.87 -13.27 10.33
N SER A 367 8.97 -13.86 9.54
CA SER A 367 9.21 -14.23 8.15
C SER A 367 7.89 -14.27 7.37
N PHE A 368 7.94 -13.93 6.09
CA PHE A 368 6.80 -14.01 5.18
C PHE A 368 6.70 -15.38 4.52
N PRO A 369 5.50 -15.95 4.35
CA PRO A 369 5.32 -17.25 3.70
C PRO A 369 5.60 -17.22 2.18
N THR A 370 5.36 -16.08 1.52
CA THR A 370 5.54 -15.90 0.07
C THR A 370 5.90 -14.46 -0.26
N ASP A 371 6.47 -14.22 -1.45
CA ASP A 371 6.72 -12.88 -1.98
C ASP A 371 5.43 -12.04 -2.05
N ASP A 372 4.32 -12.64 -2.47
CA ASP A 372 3.03 -11.97 -2.60
C ASP A 372 2.47 -11.50 -1.25
N SER A 373 2.69 -12.28 -0.19
CA SER A 373 2.28 -11.86 1.16
C SER A 373 3.01 -10.60 1.63
N LEU A 374 4.29 -10.45 1.27
CA LEU A 374 5.05 -9.24 1.54
C LEU A 374 4.57 -8.08 0.65
N LYS A 375 4.41 -8.32 -0.67
CA LYS A 375 3.93 -7.30 -1.62
C LYS A 375 2.61 -6.68 -1.18
N LYS A 376 1.62 -7.49 -0.77
CA LYS A 376 0.33 -7.00 -0.25
C LYS A 376 0.52 -5.99 0.89
N MET A 377 1.36 -6.31 1.87
CA MET A 377 1.58 -5.42 3.01
C MET A 377 2.31 -4.14 2.64
N LEU A 378 3.36 -4.24 1.81
CA LEU A 378 4.11 -3.07 1.36
C LEU A 378 3.28 -2.15 0.46
N TYR A 379 2.35 -2.70 -0.32
CA TYR A 379 1.40 -1.95 -1.12
C TYR A 379 0.32 -1.25 -0.27
N LEU A 380 -0.23 -1.96 0.73
CA LEU A 380 -1.29 -1.40 1.58
C LEU A 380 -0.77 -0.33 2.55
N ALA A 381 0.50 -0.42 2.98
CA ALA A 381 1.09 0.53 3.94
C ALA A 381 1.03 2.00 3.50
N PRO A 382 1.41 2.39 2.26
CA PRO A 382 1.30 3.78 1.80
C PRO A 382 -0.15 4.18 1.54
N LEU A 383 -1.05 3.25 1.21
CA LEU A 383 -2.47 3.55 1.02
C LEU A 383 -3.20 3.90 2.33
N ASP A 384 -2.76 3.34 3.47
CA ASP A 384 -3.30 3.69 4.79
C ASP A 384 -2.82 5.08 5.29
N LEU A 385 -1.87 5.73 4.59
CA LEU A 385 -1.48 7.11 4.87
C LEU A 385 -2.62 8.06 4.44
N LYS A 386 -3.54 8.33 5.37
CA LYS A 386 -4.60 9.35 5.18
C LYS A 386 -3.97 10.67 4.71
N GLY A 387 -4.32 11.09 3.49
CA GLY A 387 -3.85 12.35 2.88
C GLY A 387 -2.58 12.25 2.01
N GLY A 388 -2.03 11.05 1.81
CA GLY A 388 -0.85 10.82 0.97
C GLY A 388 0.43 11.41 1.56
N PHE A 389 1.51 11.39 0.77
CA PHE A 389 2.74 12.10 1.14
C PHE A 389 2.52 13.60 0.99
N ARG A 390 2.97 14.37 1.99
CA ARG A 390 2.93 15.83 1.91
C ARG A 390 3.81 16.31 0.76
N SER A 391 3.28 17.23 -0.05
CA SER A 391 4.06 17.94 -1.06
C SER A 391 5.25 18.65 -0.42
N LYS A 392 6.31 18.85 -1.20
CA LYS A 392 7.51 19.53 -0.70
C LYS A 392 7.23 21.00 -0.41
N GLN A 393 7.65 21.45 0.77
CA GLN A 393 7.58 22.87 1.14
C GLN A 393 8.55 23.70 0.28
N GLY A 394 8.14 24.89 -0.12
CA GLY A 394 8.96 25.78 -0.95
C GLY A 394 9.12 25.31 -2.40
N TRP A 395 8.24 24.41 -2.89
CA TRP A 395 8.39 23.81 -4.21
C TRP A 395 8.45 24.82 -5.36
N SER A 396 7.70 25.92 -5.29
CA SER A 396 7.73 26.96 -6.33
C SER A 396 9.10 27.64 -6.48
N GLN A 397 9.88 27.75 -5.39
CA GLN A 397 11.25 28.24 -5.44
C GLN A 397 12.20 27.18 -6.01
N ILE A 398 12.08 25.94 -5.54
CA ILE A 398 12.87 24.79 -6.02
C ILE A 398 12.68 24.59 -7.52
N LEU A 399 11.43 24.58 -7.99
CA LEU A 399 11.09 24.39 -9.39
C LEU A 399 11.67 25.49 -10.30
N ARG A 400 11.67 26.76 -9.84
CA ARG A 400 12.31 27.86 -10.59
C ARG A 400 13.80 27.64 -10.75
N GLN A 401 14.48 27.22 -9.68
CA GLN A 401 15.92 26.90 -9.75
C GLN A 401 16.18 25.70 -10.66
N LEU A 402 15.37 24.65 -10.57
CA LEU A 402 15.46 23.49 -11.47
C LEU A 402 15.25 23.90 -12.94
N LYS A 403 14.33 24.81 -13.23
CA LYS A 403 14.13 25.35 -14.58
C LYS A 403 15.34 26.13 -15.10
N ILE A 404 16.07 26.82 -14.23
CA ILE A 404 17.30 27.52 -14.62
C ILE A 404 18.44 26.51 -14.87
N ILE A 405 18.53 25.47 -14.05
CA ILE A 405 19.65 24.51 -14.11
C ILE A 405 19.47 23.52 -15.26
N PHE A 406 18.23 23.08 -15.52
CA PHE A 406 17.91 22.05 -16.51
C PHE A 406 17.20 22.58 -17.75
N GLU A 407 17.07 23.91 -17.88
CA GLU A 407 16.52 24.68 -19.02
C GLU A 407 15.54 23.91 -19.90
N ASP A 408 16.03 23.37 -21.02
CA ASP A 408 15.25 22.72 -22.08
C ASP A 408 14.56 21.41 -21.66
N ARG A 409 14.87 20.88 -20.47
CA ARG A 409 14.32 19.60 -19.98
C ARG A 409 13.02 19.76 -19.23
N ILE A 410 12.68 20.97 -18.75
CA ILE A 410 11.43 21.22 -18.04
C ILE A 410 10.52 22.09 -18.92
N PRO A 411 9.26 21.66 -19.20
CA PRO A 411 8.31 22.45 -19.97
C PRO A 411 8.12 23.87 -19.42
N GLN A 412 8.05 24.86 -20.31
CA GLN A 412 7.83 26.25 -19.93
C GLN A 412 6.46 26.42 -19.24
N HIS A 413 5.44 25.71 -19.70
CA HIS A 413 4.11 25.63 -19.10
C HIS A 413 3.86 24.25 -18.50
N ILE A 414 3.39 24.21 -17.26
CA ILE A 414 2.88 23.00 -16.60
C ILE A 414 1.37 23.07 -16.76
N ASN A 415 0.76 22.06 -17.41
CA ASN A 415 -0.68 22.01 -17.65
C ASN A 415 -1.50 21.86 -16.36
#